data_AF-A0A7U9REZ4-F1
#
_entry.id   AF-A0A7U9REZ4-F1
#
_cell.length_a   1.000
_cell.length_b   1.000
_cell.length_c   1.000
_cell.angle_alpha   90.00
_cell.angle_beta   90.00
_cell.angle_gamma   90.00
#
_symmetry.space_group_name_H-M   'P 1'
#
loop_
_entity.id
_entity.type
_entity.pdbx_description
1 polymer ?
#
loop_
_entity_poly.entity_id
_entity_poly.type
_entity_poly.pdbx_seq_one_letter_code
_entity_poly.pdbx_strand_id
1 'polypeptide(L)'
;MIQQLKLKKIVFPLIVIVLLLIIITGLGIGSRQSHNTLKMLIVGDSIGEGAGASDPSLKWYKYLAPYMKEAYGIKLDITNVSMGGNSSYAGYARVMELDEREDYDLAVICYGENDQREDFSFYYESILKAVQDKYPACKLMTILESSQRDYTEKIKIIETLSAYYGAYVVDTIAAFRDSGRVYEELCDDGTHPNDEGQKVYYETVKEQLDIFFEQKDVPAVPVQKPYDLEVVNYTDFKYYSADDFQKAGEHACELEMSIPAGRLGIDYTTVKGVNLITVYADGQKISEKEIGWVNDLSLRFIEVMTDKCKVDSRIRIEFSSPEQMEAFHGIIVNRYEELE
;
A
#
# COMPACT_ATOMS: atom_id res chain seq x y z
N MET A 1 70.53 -27.50 -14.68
CA MET A 1 69.63 -27.37 -15.85
C MET A 1 68.34 -28.19 -15.73
N ILE A 2 68.34 -29.37 -15.08
CA ILE A 2 67.16 -30.27 -14.98
C ILE A 2 66.08 -29.79 -13.97
N GLN A 3 66.46 -29.09 -12.90
CA GLN A 3 65.51 -28.58 -11.89
C GLN A 3 64.64 -27.43 -12.39
N GLN A 4 65.18 -26.52 -13.21
CA GLN A 4 64.39 -25.41 -13.77
C GLN A 4 63.37 -25.86 -14.84
N LEU A 5 63.66 -26.93 -15.59
CA LEU A 5 62.69 -27.50 -16.53
C LEU A 5 61.53 -28.20 -15.81
N LYS A 6 61.77 -28.86 -14.66
CA LYS A 6 60.70 -29.47 -13.86
C LYS A 6 59.81 -28.42 -13.20
N LEU A 7 60.38 -27.31 -12.72
CA LEU A 7 59.60 -26.22 -12.14
C LEU A 7 58.69 -25.55 -13.19
N LYS A 8 59.18 -25.30 -14.41
CA LYS A 8 58.35 -24.75 -15.51
C LYS A 8 57.22 -25.68 -15.95
N LYS A 9 57.45 -27.01 -15.93
CA LYS A 9 56.42 -28.01 -16.30
C LYS A 9 55.29 -28.16 -15.28
N ILE A 10 55.51 -27.76 -14.02
CA ILE A 10 54.49 -27.80 -12.96
C ILE A 10 53.81 -26.44 -12.81
N VAL A 11 54.56 -25.34 -12.92
CA VAL A 11 54.04 -23.98 -12.74
C VAL A 11 53.10 -23.56 -13.89
N PHE A 12 53.39 -23.96 -15.13
CA PHE A 12 52.54 -23.61 -16.28
C PHE A 12 51.13 -24.22 -16.22
N PRO A 13 50.93 -25.53 -15.96
CA PRO A 13 49.58 -26.09 -15.80
C PRO A 13 48.87 -25.57 -14.54
N LEU A 14 49.61 -25.24 -13.46
CA LEU A 14 49.00 -24.68 -12.25
C LEU A 14 48.45 -23.26 -12.47
N ILE A 15 49.16 -22.41 -13.23
CA ILE A 15 48.69 -21.07 -13.60
C ILE A 15 47.46 -21.16 -14.52
N VAL A 16 47.43 -22.11 -15.44
CA VAL A 16 46.28 -22.34 -16.32
C VAL A 16 45.07 -22.87 -15.54
N ILE A 17 45.27 -23.74 -14.55
CA ILE A 17 44.20 -24.22 -13.65
C ILE A 17 43.68 -23.09 -12.74
N VAL A 18 44.56 -22.23 -12.22
CA VAL A 18 44.15 -21.06 -11.42
C VAL A 18 43.42 -20.03 -12.28
N LEU A 19 43.85 -19.79 -13.53
CA LEU A 19 43.12 -18.93 -14.47
C LEU A 19 41.77 -19.53 -14.90
N LEU A 20 41.68 -20.85 -15.12
CA LEU A 20 40.42 -21.54 -15.38
C LEU A 20 39.49 -21.54 -14.16
N LEU A 21 40.03 -21.67 -12.94
CA LEU A 21 39.26 -21.54 -11.70
C LEU A 21 38.78 -20.10 -11.48
N ILE A 22 39.58 -19.09 -11.79
CA ILE A 22 39.17 -17.67 -11.75
C ILE A 22 38.11 -17.39 -12.83
N ILE A 23 38.17 -18.04 -13.99
CA ILE A 23 37.11 -17.97 -15.01
C ILE A 23 35.85 -18.71 -14.56
N ILE A 24 35.96 -19.85 -13.85
CA ILE A 24 34.81 -20.60 -13.33
C ILE A 24 34.18 -19.92 -12.10
N THR A 25 34.96 -19.25 -11.24
CA THR A 25 34.43 -18.43 -10.14
C THR A 25 34.00 -17.04 -10.61
N GLY A 26 34.59 -16.51 -11.68
CA GLY A 26 34.21 -15.26 -12.34
C GLY A 26 33.04 -15.39 -13.33
N LEU A 27 32.69 -16.62 -13.71
CA LEU A 27 31.42 -16.98 -14.36
C LEU A 27 30.32 -17.31 -13.34
N GLY A 28 30.64 -17.25 -12.04
CA GLY A 28 29.68 -17.05 -10.96
C GLY A 28 29.30 -15.58 -10.81
N ILE A 29 29.24 -14.81 -11.90
CA ILE A 29 28.30 -13.68 -11.96
C ILE A 29 26.95 -14.36 -11.79
N GLY A 30 26.32 -14.14 -10.63
CA GLY A 30 25.00 -14.67 -10.36
C GLY A 30 24.11 -14.41 -11.57
N SER A 31 23.83 -15.48 -12.32
CA SER A 31 22.67 -15.52 -13.18
C SER A 31 21.47 -15.59 -12.25
N ARG A 32 21.18 -14.47 -11.57
CA ARG A 32 19.83 -14.16 -11.17
C ARG A 32 19.06 -14.29 -12.47
N GLN A 33 18.04 -15.15 -12.50
CA GLN A 33 17.05 -15.09 -13.57
C GLN A 33 16.80 -13.60 -13.81
N SER A 34 16.99 -13.14 -15.06
CA SER A 34 16.44 -11.84 -15.40
C SER A 34 14.96 -11.99 -15.08
N HIS A 35 14.53 -11.39 -13.97
CA HIS A 35 13.12 -11.15 -13.79
C HIS A 35 12.81 -10.17 -14.91
N ASN A 36 12.41 -10.71 -16.07
CA ASN A 36 11.98 -9.92 -17.21
C ASN A 36 10.73 -9.10 -16.85
N THR A 37 10.17 -9.32 -15.65
CA THR A 37 9.04 -8.62 -15.09
C THR A 37 9.37 -8.16 -13.66
N LEU A 38 9.17 -6.87 -13.38
CA LEU A 38 9.06 -6.30 -12.03
C LEU A 38 7.57 -6.19 -11.69
N LYS A 39 7.13 -6.73 -10.56
CA LYS A 39 5.75 -6.58 -10.05
C LYS A 39 5.69 -5.46 -9.03
N MET A 40 4.91 -4.43 -9.33
CA MET A 40 4.70 -3.27 -8.48
C MET A 40 3.27 -3.25 -7.94
N LEU A 41 3.13 -3.12 -6.62
CA LEU A 41 1.87 -2.84 -5.95
C LEU A 41 1.76 -1.33 -5.70
N ILE A 42 0.60 -0.73 -5.98
CA ILE A 42 0.27 0.64 -5.57
C ILE A 42 -0.92 0.57 -4.63
N VAL A 43 -0.73 1.09 -3.42
CA VAL A 43 -1.76 1.20 -2.37
C VAL A 43 -1.87 2.68 -2.01
N GLY A 44 -3.03 3.29 -2.22
CA GLY A 44 -3.16 4.72 -2.01
C GLY A 44 -4.59 5.24 -2.07
N ASP A 45 -4.76 6.53 -1.92
CA ASP A 45 -6.05 7.19 -2.07
C ASP A 45 -6.30 7.64 -3.53
N SER A 46 -7.02 8.75 -3.73
CA SER A 46 -7.30 9.30 -5.05
C SER A 46 -6.03 9.70 -5.81
N ILE A 47 -4.98 10.16 -5.13
CA ILE A 47 -3.71 10.53 -5.76
C ILE A 47 -2.98 9.26 -6.22
N GLY A 48 -2.98 8.21 -5.39
CA GLY A 48 -2.46 6.88 -5.76
C GLY A 48 -3.23 6.24 -6.92
N GLU A 49 -4.54 6.49 -7.02
CA GLU A 49 -5.38 6.06 -8.14
C GLU A 49 -5.05 6.83 -9.44
N GLY A 50 -4.47 8.02 -9.33
CA GLY A 50 -4.16 8.93 -10.43
C GLY A 50 -5.31 9.90 -10.76
N ALA A 51 -6.13 10.29 -9.78
CA ALA A 51 -7.13 11.33 -9.95
C ALA A 51 -6.49 12.67 -10.34
N GLY A 52 -7.26 13.51 -11.05
CA GLY A 52 -6.80 14.78 -11.62
C GLY A 52 -6.24 14.68 -13.05
N ALA A 53 -5.81 13.49 -13.49
CA ALA A 53 -5.47 13.24 -14.89
C ALA A 53 -6.71 13.39 -15.79
N SER A 54 -6.58 14.10 -16.91
CA SER A 54 -7.67 14.33 -17.87
C SER A 54 -8.03 13.07 -18.67
N ASP A 55 -7.08 12.14 -18.80
CA ASP A 55 -7.24 10.85 -19.45
C ASP A 55 -6.58 9.73 -18.62
N PRO A 56 -7.20 8.52 -18.52
CA PRO A 56 -6.64 7.42 -17.75
C PRO A 56 -5.21 6.98 -18.15
N SER A 57 -4.77 7.27 -19.38
CA SER A 57 -3.40 7.01 -19.85
C SER A 57 -2.36 8.00 -19.32
N LEU A 58 -2.80 9.15 -18.80
CA LEU A 58 -1.94 10.23 -18.29
C LEU A 58 -1.69 10.15 -16.78
N LYS A 59 -2.18 9.11 -16.12
CA LYS A 59 -1.90 8.84 -14.70
C LYS A 59 -0.40 8.57 -14.51
N TRP A 60 0.21 9.11 -13.46
CA TRP A 60 1.67 9.09 -13.24
C TRP A 60 2.29 7.68 -13.40
N TYR A 61 1.63 6.65 -12.87
CA TYR A 61 2.15 5.28 -12.93
C TYR A 61 2.05 4.63 -14.32
N LYS A 62 1.24 5.17 -15.23
CA LYS A 62 1.11 4.66 -16.60
C LYS A 62 2.32 4.97 -17.46
N TYR A 63 3.06 6.03 -17.14
CA TYR A 63 4.33 6.36 -17.80
C TYR A 63 5.49 5.44 -17.37
N LEU A 64 5.39 4.78 -16.22
CA LEU A 64 6.47 3.95 -15.70
C LEU A 64 6.70 2.68 -16.52
N ALA A 65 5.64 2.03 -17.00
CA ALA A 65 5.79 0.79 -17.76
C ALA A 65 6.56 0.94 -19.09
N PRO A 66 6.24 1.92 -19.97
CA PRO A 66 7.07 2.16 -21.15
C PRO A 66 8.50 2.57 -20.78
N TYR A 67 8.67 3.40 -19.75
CA TYR A 67 9.99 3.80 -19.25
C TYR A 67 10.85 2.59 -18.85
N MET A 68 10.32 1.71 -17.99
CA MET A 68 11.03 0.52 -17.50
C MET A 68 11.46 -0.41 -18.64
N LYS A 69 10.63 -0.54 -19.67
CA LYS A 69 10.95 -1.35 -20.85
C LYS A 69 12.08 -0.73 -21.67
N GLU A 70 12.06 0.59 -21.85
CA GLU A 70 13.06 1.30 -22.64
C GLU A 70 14.42 1.40 -21.92
N ALA A 71 14.42 1.83 -20.66
CA ALA A 71 15.64 2.08 -19.89
C ALA A 71 16.31 0.79 -19.40
N TYR A 72 15.52 -0.21 -19.00
CA TYR A 72 16.05 -1.41 -18.33
C TYR A 72 15.74 -2.72 -19.07
N GLY A 73 14.92 -2.70 -20.13
CA GLY A 73 14.48 -3.93 -20.80
C GLY A 73 13.54 -4.79 -19.93
N ILE A 74 12.95 -4.22 -18.88
CA ILE A 74 12.11 -4.91 -17.90
C ILE A 74 10.63 -4.59 -18.16
N LYS A 75 9.77 -5.61 -18.16
CA LYS A 75 8.32 -5.42 -18.11
C LYS A 75 7.94 -4.94 -16.70
N LEU A 76 7.26 -3.82 -16.57
CA LEU A 76 6.62 -3.45 -15.31
C LEU A 76 5.18 -3.96 -15.30
N ASP A 77 4.82 -4.75 -14.29
CA ASP A 77 3.45 -5.20 -14.05
C ASP A 77 2.92 -4.49 -12.80
N ILE A 78 1.86 -3.68 -12.97
CA ILE A 78 1.34 -2.82 -11.91
C ILE A 78 0.00 -3.35 -11.45
N THR A 79 -0.10 -3.72 -10.18
CA THR A 79 -1.37 -3.87 -9.47
C THR A 79 -1.65 -2.59 -8.69
N ASN A 80 -2.67 -1.83 -9.09
CA ASN A 80 -3.09 -0.64 -8.34
C ASN A 80 -4.40 -0.96 -7.60
N VAL A 81 -4.36 -0.95 -6.27
CA VAL A 81 -5.51 -1.18 -5.39
C VAL A 81 -5.96 0.08 -4.66
N SER A 82 -5.52 1.26 -5.13
CA SER A 82 -5.88 2.54 -4.56
C SER A 82 -7.39 2.79 -4.59
N MET A 83 -7.88 3.52 -3.59
CA MET A 83 -9.30 3.85 -3.43
C MET A 83 -9.47 5.35 -3.19
N GLY A 84 -10.03 6.05 -4.18
CA GLY A 84 -10.31 7.48 -4.08
C GLY A 84 -11.08 7.87 -2.82
N GLY A 85 -10.66 8.95 -2.16
CA GLY A 85 -11.31 9.52 -0.97
C GLY A 85 -11.14 8.71 0.33
N ASN A 86 -10.40 7.60 0.31
CA ASN A 86 -10.22 6.75 1.48
C ASN A 86 -8.96 7.08 2.27
N SER A 87 -8.94 6.72 3.56
CA SER A 87 -7.77 6.84 4.43
C SER A 87 -6.87 5.60 4.40
N SER A 88 -5.76 5.66 5.13
CA SER A 88 -4.78 4.57 5.25
C SER A 88 -5.38 3.26 5.80
N TYR A 89 -6.47 3.31 6.58
CA TYR A 89 -7.16 2.10 7.03
C TYR A 89 -7.70 1.26 5.85
N ALA A 90 -8.27 1.91 4.84
CA ALA A 90 -8.70 1.24 3.63
C ALA A 90 -7.50 0.59 2.92
N GLY A 91 -6.39 1.31 2.83
CA GLY A 91 -5.13 0.79 2.26
C GLY A 91 -4.67 -0.50 2.94
N TYR A 92 -4.71 -0.52 4.27
CA TYR A 92 -4.39 -1.71 5.04
C TYR A 92 -5.33 -2.87 4.70
N ALA A 93 -6.65 -2.64 4.72
CA ALA A 93 -7.64 -3.68 4.40
C ALA A 93 -7.45 -4.22 2.98
N ARG A 94 -7.16 -3.35 2.02
CA ARG A 94 -6.89 -3.73 0.62
C ARG A 94 -5.65 -4.60 0.49
N VAL A 95 -4.58 -4.34 1.25
CA VAL A 95 -3.39 -5.22 1.29
C VAL A 95 -3.73 -6.59 1.89
N MET A 96 -4.52 -6.62 2.98
CA MET A 96 -4.90 -7.87 3.64
C MET A 96 -5.78 -8.75 2.76
N GLU A 97 -6.64 -8.17 1.92
CA GLU A 97 -7.49 -8.91 0.96
C GLU A 97 -6.74 -9.48 -0.26
N LEU A 98 -5.52 -9.04 -0.56
CA LEU A 98 -4.75 -9.57 -1.70
C LEU A 98 -4.47 -11.08 -1.55
N ASP A 99 -4.29 -11.80 -2.65
CA ASP A 99 -3.91 -13.22 -2.58
C ASP A 99 -2.47 -13.37 -2.05
N GLU A 100 -2.28 -14.20 -1.01
CA GLU A 100 -0.95 -14.55 -0.47
C GLU A 100 -0.05 -15.30 -1.49
N ARG A 101 -0.63 -15.79 -2.59
CA ARG A 101 0.11 -16.48 -3.66
C ARG A 101 0.75 -15.53 -4.66
N GLU A 102 0.34 -14.27 -4.68
CA GLU A 102 1.06 -13.25 -5.44
C GLU A 102 2.35 -12.85 -4.71
N ASP A 103 3.28 -12.27 -5.46
CA ASP A 103 4.50 -11.69 -4.90
C ASP A 103 4.71 -10.33 -5.57
N TYR A 104 5.30 -9.41 -4.83
CA TYR A 104 5.58 -8.04 -5.30
C TYR A 104 7.03 -7.70 -5.00
N ASP A 105 7.70 -7.09 -5.97
CA ASP A 105 9.09 -6.64 -5.82
C ASP A 105 9.16 -5.26 -5.15
N LEU A 106 8.14 -4.44 -5.37
CA LEU A 106 8.04 -3.07 -4.88
C LEU A 106 6.58 -2.70 -4.58
N ALA A 107 6.33 -2.10 -3.43
CA ALA A 107 5.04 -1.50 -3.09
C ALA A 107 5.18 0.01 -2.88
N VAL A 108 4.33 0.78 -3.56
CA VAL A 108 4.23 2.23 -3.46
C VAL A 108 3.02 2.58 -2.59
N ILE A 109 3.26 3.27 -1.48
CA ILE A 109 2.23 3.72 -0.53
C ILE A 109 2.01 5.22 -0.71
N CYS A 110 0.77 5.61 -1.03
CA CYS A 110 0.37 7.00 -1.34
C CYS A 110 -0.89 7.36 -0.55
N TYR A 111 -0.69 7.79 0.71
CA TYR A 111 -1.76 8.25 1.60
C TYR A 111 -1.25 9.43 2.42
N GLY A 112 -2.19 10.21 2.93
CA GLY A 112 -1.91 11.35 3.78
C GLY A 112 -2.98 12.42 3.65
N GLU A 113 -3.58 12.60 2.48
CA GLU A 113 -4.59 13.64 2.25
C GLU A 113 -5.87 13.42 3.05
N ASN A 114 -6.49 12.25 2.86
CA ASN A 114 -7.80 11.92 3.44
C ASN A 114 -7.73 11.46 4.90
N ASP A 115 -6.53 11.11 5.38
CA ASP A 115 -6.32 10.66 6.76
C ASP A 115 -6.58 11.79 7.77
N GLN A 116 -7.33 11.45 8.82
CA GLN A 116 -7.40 12.28 10.02
C GLN A 116 -6.06 12.23 10.73
N ARG A 117 -5.77 13.25 11.55
CA ARG A 117 -4.49 13.33 12.26
C ARG A 117 -4.39 12.23 13.33
N GLU A 118 -5.51 11.96 13.99
CA GLU A 118 -5.68 10.92 14.99
C GLU A 118 -5.49 9.55 14.34
N ASP A 119 -4.69 8.69 14.97
CA ASP A 119 -4.40 7.32 14.53
C ASP A 119 -3.77 7.16 13.13
N PHE A 120 -3.41 8.27 12.46
CA PHE A 120 -2.74 8.23 11.15
C PHE A 120 -1.46 7.38 11.19
N SER A 121 -0.60 7.62 12.17
CA SER A 121 0.66 6.87 12.32
C SER A 121 0.39 5.38 12.42
N PHE A 122 -0.63 4.98 13.19
CA PHE A 122 -1.01 3.60 13.40
C PHE A 122 -1.51 2.95 12.10
N TYR A 123 -2.43 3.59 11.38
CA TYR A 123 -2.98 3.04 10.15
C TYR A 123 -1.98 3.04 8.99
N TYR A 124 -1.20 4.10 8.84
CA TYR A 124 -0.15 4.17 7.82
C TYR A 124 0.91 3.08 8.06
N GLU A 125 1.37 2.93 9.30
CA GLU A 125 2.29 1.86 9.66
C GLU A 125 1.69 0.47 9.42
N SER A 126 0.40 0.27 9.71
CA SER A 126 -0.28 -1.00 9.47
C SER A 126 -0.21 -1.43 8.00
N ILE A 127 -0.24 -0.49 7.05
CA ILE A 127 -0.01 -0.79 5.63
C ILE A 127 1.42 -1.31 5.41
N LEU A 128 2.43 -0.57 5.88
CA LEU A 128 3.84 -0.92 5.68
C LEU A 128 4.14 -2.31 6.27
N LYS A 129 3.62 -2.57 7.47
CA LYS A 129 3.78 -3.84 8.15
C LYS A 129 3.06 -4.97 7.43
N ALA A 130 1.81 -4.76 6.99
CA ALA A 130 1.05 -5.75 6.23
C ALA A 130 1.77 -6.14 4.93
N VAL A 131 2.33 -5.16 4.21
CA VAL A 131 3.13 -5.44 3.01
C VAL A 131 4.40 -6.23 3.35
N GLN A 132 5.15 -5.82 4.37
CA GLN A 132 6.39 -6.51 4.79
C GLN A 132 6.12 -7.96 5.23
N ASP A 133 5.03 -8.21 5.95
CA ASP A 133 4.69 -9.54 6.43
C ASP A 133 4.20 -10.47 5.33
N LYS A 134 3.36 -9.94 4.43
CA LYS A 134 2.78 -10.71 3.34
C LYS A 134 3.78 -10.95 2.20
N TYR A 135 4.63 -9.97 1.93
CA TYR A 135 5.62 -10.01 0.86
C TYR A 135 7.02 -9.65 1.39
N PRO A 136 7.72 -10.56 2.10
CA PRO A 136 8.98 -10.24 2.77
C PRO A 136 10.15 -9.81 1.88
N ALA A 137 10.07 -10.10 0.58
CA ALA A 137 11.05 -9.65 -0.42
C ALA A 137 10.72 -8.26 -1.01
N CYS A 138 9.49 -7.78 -0.82
CA CYS A 138 8.99 -6.53 -1.37
C CYS A 138 9.70 -5.34 -0.73
N LYS A 139 10.20 -4.43 -1.56
CA LYS A 139 10.70 -3.13 -1.10
C LYS A 139 9.54 -2.15 -0.97
N LEU A 140 9.71 -1.18 -0.09
CA LEU A 140 8.72 -0.13 0.13
C LEU A 140 9.17 1.17 -0.53
N MET A 141 8.21 1.89 -1.08
CA MET A 141 8.33 3.26 -1.54
C MET A 141 7.14 4.04 -1.00
N THR A 142 7.39 5.21 -0.43
CA THR A 142 6.34 6.07 0.17
C THR A 142 6.32 7.40 -0.53
N ILE A 143 5.14 7.85 -0.94
CA ILE A 143 4.94 9.16 -1.54
C ILE A 143 4.58 10.17 -0.45
N LEU A 144 5.30 11.29 -0.42
CA LEU A 144 4.89 12.49 0.31
C LEU A 144 3.98 13.30 -0.60
N GLU A 145 2.67 13.24 -0.37
CA GLU A 145 1.67 13.82 -1.27
C GLU A 145 1.79 15.34 -1.35
N SER A 146 1.96 15.84 -2.58
CA SER A 146 2.05 17.28 -2.88
C SER A 146 0.87 18.08 -2.32
N SER A 147 -0.30 17.45 -2.17
CA SER A 147 -1.51 18.07 -1.63
C SER A 147 -1.32 18.62 -0.22
N GLN A 148 -0.40 18.04 0.57
CA GLN A 148 -0.04 18.51 1.91
C GLN A 148 0.65 19.88 1.90
N ARG A 149 1.15 20.34 0.74
CA ARG A 149 1.84 21.62 0.45
C ARG A 149 3.16 21.88 1.18
N ASP A 150 3.32 21.33 2.37
CA ASP A 150 4.47 21.50 3.25
C ASP A 150 4.70 20.21 4.06
N TYR A 151 5.80 20.13 4.78
CA TYR A 151 6.15 19.01 5.66
C TYR A 151 5.33 19.09 6.96
N THR A 152 4.03 18.82 6.81
CA THR A 152 3.07 18.73 7.91
C THR A 152 3.45 17.62 8.89
N GLU A 153 2.74 17.53 10.00
CA GLU A 153 2.95 16.44 10.95
C GLU A 153 2.70 15.06 10.33
N LYS A 154 1.70 14.93 9.45
CA LYS A 154 1.47 13.69 8.70
C LYS A 154 2.67 13.35 7.84
N ILE A 155 3.23 14.32 7.11
CA ILE A 155 4.45 14.10 6.31
C ILE A 155 5.63 13.66 7.18
N LYS A 156 5.85 14.29 8.34
CA LYS A 156 6.93 13.89 9.26
C LYS A 156 6.75 12.49 9.83
N ILE A 157 5.50 12.06 10.05
CA ILE A 157 5.16 10.69 10.44
C ILE A 157 5.56 9.74 9.30
N ILE A 158 5.19 10.05 8.05
CA ILE A 158 5.58 9.24 6.88
C ILE A 158 7.10 9.16 6.79
N GLU A 159 7.83 10.27 6.85
CA GLU A 159 9.30 10.27 6.80
C GLU A 159 9.92 9.39 7.90
N THR A 160 9.39 9.48 9.12
CA THR A 160 9.86 8.68 10.27
C THR A 160 9.64 7.19 10.03
N LEU A 161 8.44 6.80 9.60
CA LEU A 161 8.10 5.42 9.30
C LEU A 161 8.88 4.91 8.07
N SER A 162 9.03 5.72 7.02
CA SER A 162 9.84 5.37 5.85
C SER A 162 11.29 5.11 6.21
N ALA A 163 11.88 5.95 7.07
CA ALA A 163 13.23 5.70 7.58
C ALA A 163 13.30 4.42 8.42
N TYR A 164 12.30 4.18 9.28
CA TYR A 164 12.23 2.96 10.09
C TYR A 164 12.14 1.71 9.23
N TYR A 165 11.23 1.66 8.26
CA TYR A 165 11.00 0.53 7.37
C TYR A 165 12.00 0.45 6.19
N GLY A 166 12.91 1.43 6.07
CA GLY A 166 13.88 1.55 4.97
C GLY A 166 13.23 1.68 3.59
N ALA A 167 12.13 2.43 3.52
CA ALA A 167 11.43 2.74 2.29
C ALA A 167 12.15 3.84 1.48
N TYR A 168 12.04 3.77 0.16
CA TYR A 168 12.41 4.87 -0.73
C TYR A 168 11.39 6.00 -0.59
N VAL A 169 11.84 7.23 -0.37
CA VAL A 169 10.94 8.38 -0.19
C VAL A 169 10.81 9.13 -1.51
N VAL A 170 9.59 9.25 -2.01
CA VAL A 170 9.23 10.06 -3.18
C VAL A 170 8.67 11.38 -2.68
N ASP A 171 9.51 12.42 -2.65
CA ASP A 171 9.13 13.73 -2.14
C ASP A 171 8.49 14.61 -3.24
N THR A 172 7.18 14.41 -3.47
CA THR A 172 6.46 15.21 -4.47
C THR A 172 6.14 16.62 -3.97
N ILE A 173 6.25 16.89 -2.68
CA ILE A 173 6.12 18.24 -2.11
C ILE A 173 7.28 19.10 -2.59
N ALA A 174 8.51 18.62 -2.42
CA ALA A 174 9.71 19.28 -2.95
C ALA A 174 9.63 19.40 -4.48
N ALA A 175 9.26 18.32 -5.17
CA ALA A 175 9.20 18.32 -6.63
C ALA A 175 8.19 19.35 -7.19
N PHE A 176 7.03 19.54 -6.53
CA PHE A 176 6.07 20.57 -6.91
C PHE A 176 6.64 21.98 -6.68
N ARG A 177 7.23 22.22 -5.50
CA ARG A 177 7.84 23.50 -5.14
C ARG A 177 8.98 23.87 -6.11
N ASP A 178 9.79 22.89 -6.49
CA ASP A 178 11.01 23.10 -7.25
C ASP A 178 10.79 22.98 -8.77
N SER A 179 9.55 22.72 -9.21
CA SER A 179 9.14 22.61 -10.63
C SER A 179 9.26 23.91 -11.43
N GLY A 180 9.39 25.06 -10.75
CA GLY A 180 9.35 26.39 -11.37
C GLY A 180 7.95 26.84 -11.79
N ARG A 181 6.90 26.09 -11.42
CA ARG A 181 5.49 26.41 -11.62
C ARG A 181 4.82 26.72 -10.29
N VAL A 182 3.73 27.49 -10.31
CA VAL A 182 2.90 27.66 -9.11
C VAL A 182 2.02 26.42 -8.94
N TYR A 183 1.60 26.15 -7.70
CA TYR A 183 0.89 24.91 -7.37
C TYR A 183 -0.39 24.73 -8.20
N GLU A 184 -1.12 25.81 -8.42
CA GLU A 184 -2.39 25.84 -9.17
C GLU A 184 -2.22 25.51 -10.65
N GLU A 185 -1.00 25.63 -11.21
CA GLU A 185 -0.73 25.17 -12.58
C GLU A 185 -0.56 23.65 -12.67
N LEU A 186 -0.32 22.98 -11.54
CA LEU A 186 -0.09 21.53 -11.45
C LEU A 186 -1.28 20.79 -10.83
N CYS A 187 -2.28 21.51 -10.31
CA CYS A 187 -3.39 20.95 -9.55
C CYS A 187 -4.57 21.93 -9.54
N ASP A 188 -5.58 21.63 -10.36
CA ASP A 188 -6.67 22.55 -10.67
C ASP A 188 -7.67 22.69 -9.51
N ASP A 189 -7.90 21.62 -8.76
CA ASP A 189 -8.89 21.55 -7.66
C ASP A 189 -8.26 21.72 -6.26
N GLY A 190 -6.95 21.92 -6.21
CA GLY A 190 -6.20 22.08 -4.97
C GLY A 190 -5.78 20.78 -4.27
N THR A 191 -6.22 19.60 -4.73
CA THR A 191 -5.79 18.32 -4.16
C THR A 191 -5.16 17.40 -5.20
N HIS A 192 -5.78 17.22 -6.36
CA HIS A 192 -5.39 16.19 -7.33
C HIS A 192 -4.46 16.74 -8.42
N PRO A 193 -3.30 16.11 -8.67
CA PRO A 193 -2.40 16.51 -9.75
C PRO A 193 -3.09 16.46 -11.12
N ASN A 194 -3.11 17.58 -11.84
CA ASN A 194 -3.54 17.64 -13.23
C ASN A 194 -2.50 16.97 -14.15
N ASP A 195 -2.69 16.96 -15.47
CA ASP A 195 -1.77 16.27 -16.39
C ASP A 195 -0.29 16.68 -16.25
N GLU A 196 0.00 17.95 -15.93
CA GLU A 196 1.37 18.41 -15.68
C GLU A 196 1.85 17.97 -14.29
N GLY A 197 0.98 18.03 -13.27
CA GLY A 197 1.28 17.49 -11.94
C GLY A 197 1.54 15.97 -11.96
N GLN A 198 0.80 15.21 -12.76
CA GLN A 198 1.02 13.78 -12.95
C GLN A 198 2.41 13.49 -13.53
N LYS A 199 2.93 14.36 -14.42
CA LYS A 199 4.30 14.24 -14.92
C LYS A 199 5.33 14.50 -13.82
N VAL A 200 5.08 15.46 -12.93
CA VAL A 200 5.96 15.70 -11.76
C VAL A 200 5.99 14.46 -10.85
N TYR A 201 4.84 13.84 -10.56
CA TYR A 201 4.78 12.58 -9.81
C TYR A 201 5.56 11.47 -10.52
N TYR A 202 5.34 11.30 -11.83
CA TYR A 202 6.04 10.31 -12.64
C TYR A 202 7.56 10.47 -12.56
N GLU A 203 8.08 11.68 -12.81
CA GLU A 203 9.53 11.92 -12.79
C GLU A 203 10.13 11.67 -11.39
N THR A 204 9.42 12.08 -10.33
CA THR A 204 9.90 11.87 -8.95
C THR A 204 9.93 10.39 -8.57
N VAL A 205 8.92 9.61 -8.98
CA VAL A 205 8.91 8.15 -8.77
C VAL A 205 9.96 7.47 -9.64
N LYS A 206 10.13 7.91 -10.89
CA LYS A 206 11.15 7.43 -11.83
C LYS A 206 12.55 7.59 -11.23
N GLU A 207 12.87 8.73 -10.63
CA GLU A 207 14.16 8.95 -9.95
C GLU A 207 14.41 7.92 -8.84
N GLN A 208 13.40 7.61 -8.01
CA GLN A 208 13.54 6.60 -6.97
C GLN A 208 13.65 5.18 -7.54
N LEU A 209 12.98 4.89 -8.66
CA LEU A 209 13.17 3.63 -9.39
C LEU A 209 14.59 3.52 -9.96
N ASP A 210 15.15 4.59 -10.50
CA ASP A 210 16.52 4.60 -11.00
C ASP A 210 17.51 4.26 -9.87
N ILE A 211 17.34 4.87 -8.70
CA ILE A 211 18.11 4.54 -7.49
C ILE A 211 17.93 3.07 -7.09
N PHE A 212 16.69 2.57 -7.08
CA PHE A 212 16.38 1.17 -6.77
C PHE A 212 17.11 0.18 -7.70
N PHE A 213 17.25 0.50 -8.98
CA PHE A 213 17.95 -0.36 -9.95
C PHE A 213 19.47 -0.17 -9.95
N GLU A 214 19.97 1.02 -9.60
CA GLU A 214 21.40 1.30 -9.49
C GLU A 214 22.02 0.72 -8.22
N GLN A 215 21.28 0.72 -7.10
CA GLN A 215 21.74 0.18 -5.82
C GLN A 215 21.72 -1.35 -5.82
N LYS A 216 22.79 -1.94 -6.35
CA LYS A 216 23.05 -3.39 -6.25
C LYS A 216 23.23 -3.75 -4.77
N ASP A 217 22.39 -4.66 -4.29
CA ASP A 217 22.50 -5.30 -2.96
C ASP A 217 22.22 -4.39 -1.75
N VAL A 218 21.13 -3.62 -1.74
CA VAL A 218 20.56 -3.17 -0.46
C VAL A 218 19.92 -4.39 0.21
N PRO A 219 20.45 -4.85 1.36
CA PRO A 219 19.86 -5.99 2.08
C PRO A 219 18.37 -5.76 2.29
N ALA A 220 17.57 -6.83 2.29
CA ALA A 220 16.23 -6.73 2.85
C ALA A 220 16.38 -6.11 4.25
N VAL A 221 15.63 -5.03 4.51
CA VAL A 221 15.51 -4.52 5.87
C VAL A 221 15.00 -5.70 6.69
N PRO A 222 15.67 -6.10 7.79
CA PRO A 222 15.21 -7.21 8.59
C PRO A 222 13.74 -6.99 8.94
N VAL A 223 12.93 -8.06 8.96
CA VAL A 223 11.54 -7.98 9.42
C VAL A 223 11.56 -7.28 10.77
N GLN A 224 11.03 -6.06 10.82
CA GLN A 224 11.09 -5.25 12.03
C GLN A 224 9.90 -5.59 12.89
N LYS A 225 10.07 -5.46 14.20
CA LYS A 225 8.91 -5.24 15.06
C LYS A 225 8.24 -3.96 14.60
N PRO A 226 6.92 -3.80 14.75
CA PRO A 226 6.34 -2.51 14.45
C PRO A 226 6.90 -1.45 15.41
N TYR A 227 7.06 -0.24 14.88
CA TYR A 227 7.42 0.96 15.61
C TYR A 227 6.37 1.27 16.68
N ASP A 228 5.09 1.25 16.30
CA ASP A 228 3.97 1.15 17.24
C ASP A 228 3.68 -0.32 17.57
N LEU A 229 3.93 -0.70 18.82
CA LEU A 229 3.70 -2.07 19.28
C LEU A 229 2.24 -2.51 19.17
N GLU A 230 1.28 -1.58 19.12
CA GLU A 230 -0.14 -1.92 18.90
C GLU A 230 -0.41 -2.46 17.50
N VAL A 231 0.45 -2.23 16.50
CA VAL A 231 0.22 -2.72 15.13
C VAL A 231 0.26 -4.26 15.06
N VAL A 232 0.90 -4.94 16.02
CA VAL A 232 0.86 -6.43 16.09
C VAL A 232 -0.58 -6.95 16.25
N ASN A 233 -1.46 -6.14 16.85
CA ASN A 233 -2.87 -6.41 17.07
C ASN A 233 -3.71 -6.26 15.80
N TYR A 234 -3.11 -5.89 14.67
CA TYR A 234 -3.74 -5.79 13.35
C TYR A 234 -3.46 -7.01 12.46
N THR A 235 -2.97 -8.11 12.99
CA THR A 235 -2.59 -9.28 12.17
C THR A 235 -3.72 -10.32 11.99
N ASP A 236 -4.65 -10.48 12.95
CA ASP A 236 -5.85 -11.34 12.77
C ASP A 236 -6.95 -10.58 12.01
N PHE A 237 -6.76 -10.45 10.70
CA PHE A 237 -7.71 -9.87 9.77
C PHE A 237 -8.71 -10.91 9.26
N LYS A 238 -10.01 -10.60 9.31
CA LYS A 238 -11.05 -11.34 8.58
C LYS A 238 -12.03 -10.39 7.91
N TYR A 239 -12.29 -10.65 6.64
CA TYR A 239 -13.35 -10.01 5.88
C TYR A 239 -14.58 -10.94 5.84
N TYR A 240 -15.75 -10.40 6.15
CA TYR A 240 -17.03 -11.07 6.00
C TYR A 240 -17.84 -10.29 4.96
N SER A 241 -18.15 -10.91 3.83
CA SER A 241 -18.88 -10.25 2.75
C SER A 241 -20.35 -10.11 3.09
N ALA A 242 -21.07 -9.26 2.38
CA ALA A 242 -22.51 -9.12 2.51
C ALA A 242 -23.27 -10.44 2.30
N ASP A 243 -22.72 -11.37 1.51
CA ASP A 243 -23.29 -12.69 1.27
C ASP A 243 -23.24 -13.62 2.51
N ASP A 244 -22.35 -13.33 3.47
CA ASP A 244 -22.29 -14.06 4.74
C ASP A 244 -23.45 -13.69 5.68
N PHE A 245 -24.10 -12.55 5.44
CA PHE A 245 -25.14 -12.01 6.32
C PHE A 245 -26.55 -12.52 5.97
N GLN A 246 -27.37 -12.70 6.99
CA GLN A 246 -28.79 -12.96 6.86
C GLN A 246 -29.58 -11.66 6.93
N LYS A 247 -30.60 -11.52 6.09
CA LYS A 247 -31.53 -10.37 6.16
C LYS A 247 -32.31 -10.40 7.47
N ALA A 248 -32.29 -9.29 8.20
CA ALA A 248 -32.82 -9.18 9.57
C ALA A 248 -33.80 -8.00 9.73
N GLY A 249 -34.59 -7.71 8.69
CA GLY A 249 -35.49 -6.57 8.63
C GLY A 249 -35.55 -6.02 7.20
N GLU A 250 -36.20 -4.87 7.02
CA GLU A 250 -36.27 -4.20 5.71
C GLU A 250 -34.93 -3.56 5.32
N HIS A 251 -34.24 -2.96 6.30
CA HIS A 251 -32.99 -2.20 6.15
C HIS A 251 -31.94 -2.66 7.16
N ALA A 252 -31.86 -3.98 7.40
CA ALA A 252 -30.91 -4.56 8.35
C ALA A 252 -30.47 -5.97 7.96
N CYS A 253 -29.24 -6.30 8.32
CA CYS A 253 -28.67 -7.64 8.18
C CYS A 253 -27.95 -8.07 9.47
N GLU A 254 -27.79 -9.37 9.68
CA GLU A 254 -27.14 -9.93 10.84
C GLU A 254 -26.23 -11.12 10.49
N LEU A 255 -25.20 -11.32 11.30
CA LEU A 255 -24.25 -12.42 11.17
C LEU A 255 -23.95 -12.99 12.55
N GLU A 256 -24.11 -14.30 12.71
CA GLU A 256 -23.67 -15.02 13.90
C GLU A 256 -22.14 -15.07 13.92
N MET A 257 -21.54 -14.53 14.98
CA MET A 257 -20.10 -14.51 15.15
C MET A 257 -19.72 -14.21 16.60
N SER A 258 -18.46 -14.49 16.93
CA SER A 258 -17.86 -14.07 18.20
C SER A 258 -16.55 -13.32 17.95
N ILE A 259 -16.42 -12.20 18.66
CA ILE A 259 -15.25 -11.33 18.69
C ILE A 259 -14.95 -11.10 20.18
N PRO A 260 -13.98 -11.82 20.77
CA PRO A 260 -13.63 -11.63 22.18
C PRO A 260 -13.19 -10.20 22.49
N ALA A 261 -12.31 -9.68 21.63
CA ALA A 261 -11.89 -8.29 21.54
C ALA A 261 -11.37 -8.02 20.13
N GLY A 262 -11.63 -6.83 19.61
CA GLY A 262 -11.21 -6.47 18.27
C GLY A 262 -11.64 -5.07 17.85
N ARG A 263 -11.32 -4.75 16.60
CA ARG A 263 -11.81 -3.58 15.87
C ARG A 263 -12.75 -4.03 14.78
N LEU A 264 -13.69 -3.16 14.44
CA LEU A 264 -14.66 -3.39 13.39
C LEU A 264 -14.55 -2.27 12.37
N GLY A 265 -14.34 -2.64 11.11
CA GLY A 265 -14.55 -1.77 9.96
C GLY A 265 -15.73 -2.20 9.12
N ILE A 266 -16.14 -1.31 8.23
CA ILE A 266 -17.21 -1.52 7.27
C ILE A 266 -16.74 -1.16 5.87
N ASP A 267 -17.25 -1.89 4.89
CA ASP A 267 -17.04 -1.68 3.47
C ASP A 267 -18.40 -1.46 2.79
N TYR A 268 -18.57 -0.30 2.17
CA TYR A 268 -19.84 0.11 1.57
C TYR A 268 -19.61 1.11 0.45
N THR A 269 -20.63 1.29 -0.40
CA THR A 269 -20.68 2.36 -1.40
C THR A 269 -21.69 3.42 -0.97
N THR A 270 -21.33 4.69 -1.10
CA THR A 270 -22.24 5.80 -0.77
C THR A 270 -23.44 5.83 -1.71
N VAL A 271 -24.62 6.07 -1.14
CA VAL A 271 -25.83 6.40 -1.90
C VAL A 271 -26.18 7.87 -1.75
N LYS A 272 -26.83 8.46 -2.75
CA LYS A 272 -27.24 9.88 -2.70
C LYS A 272 -28.20 10.12 -1.53
N GLY A 273 -27.94 11.15 -0.73
CA GLY A 273 -28.70 11.48 0.47
C GLY A 273 -27.94 11.15 1.76
N VAL A 274 -28.68 10.78 2.81
CA VAL A 274 -28.12 10.48 4.13
C VAL A 274 -27.87 8.98 4.24
N ASN A 275 -26.61 8.61 4.43
CA ASN A 275 -26.15 7.27 4.72
C ASN A 275 -26.00 7.15 6.25
N LEU A 276 -26.91 6.46 6.93
CA LEU A 276 -26.79 6.20 8.37
C LEU A 276 -26.55 4.71 8.57
N ILE A 277 -25.38 4.36 9.09
CA ILE A 277 -25.02 2.97 9.41
C ILE A 277 -24.93 2.84 10.92
N THR A 278 -25.74 1.96 11.49
CA THR A 278 -25.72 1.67 12.92
C THR A 278 -25.35 0.22 13.15
N VAL A 279 -24.35 -0.01 14.01
CA VAL A 279 -23.85 -1.35 14.33
C VAL A 279 -24.24 -1.72 15.75
N TYR A 280 -24.78 -2.93 15.89
CA TYR A 280 -25.15 -3.54 17.16
C TYR A 280 -24.35 -4.83 17.39
N ALA A 281 -23.85 -5.00 18.61
CA ALA A 281 -23.32 -6.26 19.11
C ALA A 281 -24.29 -6.80 20.18
N ASP A 282 -24.78 -8.03 19.98
CA ASP A 282 -25.67 -8.71 20.94
C ASP A 282 -26.88 -7.86 21.38
N GLY A 283 -27.41 -7.06 20.45
CA GLY A 283 -28.56 -6.17 20.66
C GLY A 283 -28.24 -4.80 21.27
N GLN A 284 -26.98 -4.51 21.60
CA GLN A 284 -26.55 -3.19 22.07
C GLN A 284 -25.88 -2.39 20.95
N LYS A 285 -26.27 -1.11 20.78
CA LYS A 285 -25.62 -0.21 19.82
C LYS A 285 -24.17 0.02 20.25
N ILE A 286 -23.22 -0.29 19.39
CA ILE A 286 -21.78 -0.11 19.64
C ILE A 286 -21.16 0.99 18.77
N SER A 287 -21.76 1.29 17.61
CA SER A 287 -21.29 2.35 16.72
C SER A 287 -22.42 2.88 15.85
N GLU A 288 -22.27 4.10 15.38
CA GLU A 288 -23.17 4.79 14.47
C GLU A 288 -22.39 5.79 13.64
N LYS A 289 -22.65 5.83 12.34
CA LYS A 289 -22.01 6.74 11.41
C LYS A 289 -23.02 7.33 10.45
N GLU A 290 -23.05 8.65 10.37
CA GLU A 290 -23.89 9.40 9.44
C GLU A 290 -23.04 10.13 8.41
N ILE A 291 -23.36 9.97 7.12
CA ILE A 291 -22.64 10.59 6.01
C ILE A 291 -23.65 11.17 5.02
N GLY A 292 -23.55 12.47 4.79
CA GLY A 292 -24.29 13.14 3.73
C GLY A 292 -23.55 13.02 2.40
N TRP A 293 -24.22 12.50 1.37
CA TRP A 293 -23.67 12.36 0.02
C TRP A 293 -24.53 13.08 -1.01
N VAL A 294 -24.01 14.17 -1.57
CA VAL A 294 -24.73 15.00 -2.55
C VAL A 294 -24.30 14.72 -4.00
N ASN A 295 -23.19 14.01 -4.18
CA ASN A 295 -22.63 13.74 -5.48
C ASN A 295 -23.48 12.68 -6.21
N ASP A 296 -23.58 12.82 -7.54
CA ASP A 296 -24.24 11.83 -8.38
C ASP A 296 -23.35 10.59 -8.61
N LEU A 297 -22.04 10.72 -8.39
CA LEU A 297 -21.09 9.59 -8.40
C LEU A 297 -21.04 8.96 -7.01
N SER A 298 -21.29 7.65 -6.95
CA SER A 298 -21.08 6.87 -5.75
C SER A 298 -19.60 6.53 -5.59
N LEU A 299 -19.12 6.47 -4.34
CA LEU A 299 -17.75 6.08 -4.01
C LEU A 299 -17.77 4.95 -2.98
N ARG A 300 -16.85 4.01 -3.13
CA ARG A 300 -16.66 2.91 -2.16
C ARG A 300 -15.75 3.39 -1.05
N PHE A 301 -16.14 3.12 0.19
CA PHE A 301 -15.43 3.46 1.40
C PHE A 301 -15.18 2.23 2.24
N ILE A 302 -13.95 2.10 2.75
CA ILE A 302 -13.58 1.13 3.79
C ILE A 302 -13.14 1.93 5.01
N GLU A 303 -13.92 1.86 6.08
CA GLU A 303 -13.76 2.76 7.22
C GLU A 303 -13.92 2.03 8.55
N VAL A 304 -13.28 2.55 9.58
CA VAL A 304 -13.42 2.04 10.94
C VAL A 304 -14.78 2.47 11.50
N MET A 305 -15.52 1.50 12.04
CA MET A 305 -16.75 1.76 12.80
C MET A 305 -16.47 1.86 14.30
N THR A 306 -15.58 1.03 14.84
CA THR A 306 -15.14 1.12 16.24
C THR A 306 -13.79 0.46 16.47
N ASP A 307 -12.96 1.09 17.30
CA ASP A 307 -11.67 0.56 17.76
C ASP A 307 -11.79 -0.48 18.88
N LYS A 308 -12.97 -0.61 19.48
CA LYS A 308 -13.23 -1.58 20.53
C LYS A 308 -14.57 -2.24 20.28
N CYS A 309 -14.51 -3.53 19.97
CA CYS A 309 -15.66 -4.36 19.68
C CYS A 309 -15.52 -5.67 20.46
N LYS A 310 -16.59 -6.01 21.19
CA LYS A 310 -16.80 -7.34 21.76
C LYS A 310 -18.15 -7.83 21.29
N VAL A 311 -18.18 -9.06 20.76
CA VAL A 311 -19.38 -9.74 20.27
C VAL A 311 -19.37 -11.16 20.83
N ASP A 312 -20.38 -11.50 21.60
CA ASP A 312 -20.53 -12.83 22.19
C ASP A 312 -21.22 -13.80 21.22
N SER A 313 -22.19 -13.34 20.44
CA SER A 313 -22.99 -14.20 19.58
C SER A 313 -23.35 -13.65 18.21
N ARG A 314 -23.58 -12.35 18.08
CA ARG A 314 -24.12 -11.79 16.83
C ARG A 314 -23.81 -10.32 16.66
N ILE A 315 -23.52 -9.96 15.41
CA ILE A 315 -23.50 -8.58 14.94
C ILE A 315 -24.72 -8.30 14.07
N ARG A 316 -25.29 -7.10 14.21
CA ARG A 316 -26.39 -6.60 13.38
C ARG A 316 -26.03 -5.21 12.86
N ILE A 317 -26.29 -4.99 11.58
CA ILE A 317 -26.06 -3.72 10.91
C ILE A 317 -27.40 -3.20 10.41
N GLU A 318 -27.71 -1.95 10.74
CA GLU A 318 -28.90 -1.25 10.28
C GLU A 318 -28.50 -0.07 9.40
N PHE A 319 -29.30 0.17 8.37
CA PHE A 319 -29.08 1.17 7.34
C PHE A 319 -30.25 2.19 7.33
N SER A 320 -30.03 3.42 6.85
CA SER A 320 -31.09 4.43 6.70
C SER A 320 -32.09 4.09 5.60
N SER A 321 -31.71 3.28 4.61
CA SER A 321 -32.58 2.91 3.49
C SER A 321 -32.24 1.53 2.90
N PRO A 322 -33.17 0.92 2.14
CA PRO A 322 -32.90 -0.30 1.38
C PRO A 322 -31.75 -0.14 0.37
N GLU A 323 -31.67 1.00 -0.31
CA GLU A 323 -30.60 1.28 -1.29
C GLU A 323 -29.23 1.31 -0.62
N GLN A 324 -29.14 1.86 0.59
CA GLN A 324 -27.90 1.84 1.36
C GLN A 324 -27.54 0.41 1.79
N MET A 325 -28.52 -0.40 2.20
CA MET A 325 -28.31 -1.81 2.51
C MET A 325 -27.81 -2.60 1.28
N GLU A 326 -28.32 -2.30 0.09
CA GLU A 326 -27.83 -2.89 -1.17
C GLU A 326 -26.40 -2.45 -1.53
N ALA A 327 -25.98 -1.29 -1.03
CA ALA A 327 -24.63 -0.76 -1.23
C ALA A 327 -23.61 -1.23 -0.18
N PHE A 328 -24.01 -2.09 0.76
CA PHE A 328 -23.12 -2.71 1.75
C PHE A 328 -22.36 -3.88 1.13
N HIS A 329 -21.03 -3.91 1.29
CA HIS A 329 -20.17 -4.96 0.75
C HIS A 329 -19.72 -5.97 1.79
N GLY A 330 -19.56 -5.54 3.04
CA GLY A 330 -19.10 -6.42 4.12
C GLY A 330 -18.55 -5.68 5.34
N ILE A 331 -18.07 -6.46 6.29
CA ILE A 331 -17.33 -5.97 7.47
C ILE A 331 -15.92 -6.54 7.51
N ILE A 332 -15.05 -5.80 8.18
CA ILE A 332 -13.69 -6.20 8.51
C ILE A 332 -13.62 -6.35 10.02
N VAL A 333 -13.06 -7.47 10.48
CA VAL A 333 -12.78 -7.73 11.88
C VAL A 333 -11.28 -7.90 12.06
N ASN A 334 -10.68 -7.05 12.88
CA ASN A 334 -9.31 -7.20 13.36
C ASN A 334 -9.35 -7.62 14.82
N ARG A 335 -9.09 -8.89 15.13
CA ARG A 335 -9.07 -9.35 16.53
C ARG A 335 -7.73 -9.04 17.17
N TYR A 336 -7.76 -8.74 18.46
CA TYR A 336 -6.56 -8.61 19.25
C TYR A 336 -6.70 -9.30 20.60
N GLU A 337 -5.58 -9.79 21.13
CA GLU A 337 -5.52 -10.25 22.50
C GLU A 337 -5.55 -9.02 23.41
N GLU A 338 -6.52 -8.92 24.32
CA GLU A 338 -6.41 -7.96 25.41
C GLU A 338 -5.16 -8.35 26.21
N LEU A 339 -4.14 -7.49 26.19
CA LEU A 339 -3.01 -7.63 27.10
C LEU A 339 -3.56 -7.39 28.52
N GLU A 340 -3.66 -8.46 29.31
CA GLU A 340 -4.05 -8.42 30.74
C GLU A 340 -3.16 -7.50 31.58
#